data_AF-X1DDE5-F1
#
_entry.id   AF-X1DDE5-F1
#
_cell.length_a   1.000
_cell.length_b   1.000
_cell.length_c   1.000
_cell.angle_alpha   90.00
_cell.angle_beta   90.00
_cell.angle_gamma   90.00
#
_symmetry.space_group_name_H-M   'P 1'
#
loop_
_entity.id
_entity.type
_entity.pdbx_description
1 polymer ?
#
loop_
_entity_poly.entity_id
_entity_poly.type
_entity_poly.pdbx_seq_one_letter_code
_entity_poly.pdbx_strand_id
1 'polypeptide(L)'
;WVEFTGQVSTEQLYRLYHRTTIFVFPTLYESQGVVLVEAMAFGLPVLASKIGPILDVVSLEEGSALLIDPYNTEEIAQAIIKLFHDEALRSELSVKGRKLTSSRFPWSRIAQDMLAMYGELVQGQG
;
A
#
# COMPACT_ATOMS: atom_id res chain seq x y z
N TRP A 1 20.97 3.35 -12.98
CA TRP A 1 21.06 1.88 -12.90
C TRP A 1 19.67 1.33 -12.66
N VAL A 2 19.35 0.17 -13.24
CA VAL A 2 18.07 -0.53 -13.06
C VAL A 2 18.41 -1.98 -12.74
N GLU A 3 17.80 -2.53 -11.70
CA GLU A 3 17.95 -3.94 -11.32
C GLU A 3 16.61 -4.66 -11.51
N PHE A 4 16.62 -5.77 -12.25
CA PHE A 4 15.46 -6.64 -12.41
C PHE A 4 15.64 -7.87 -11.53
N THR A 5 14.88 -7.96 -10.44
CA THR A 5 15.01 -9.03 -9.45
C THR A 5 14.31 -10.33 -9.87
N GLY A 6 13.39 -10.27 -10.85
CA GLY A 6 12.55 -11.40 -11.21
C GLY A 6 11.64 -11.83 -10.06
N GLN A 7 11.24 -13.10 -10.05
CA GLN A 7 10.53 -13.68 -8.92
C GLN A 7 11.51 -13.90 -7.77
N VAL A 8 11.13 -13.42 -6.59
CA VAL A 8 11.94 -13.51 -5.37
C VAL A 8 11.21 -14.31 -4.30
N SER A 9 11.96 -14.91 -3.37
CA SER A 9 11.37 -15.53 -2.19
C SER A 9 10.76 -14.47 -1.26
N THR A 10 9.87 -14.89 -0.36
CA THR A 10 9.29 -13.99 0.65
C THR A 10 10.35 -13.30 1.50
N GLU A 11 11.41 -14.02 1.87
CA GLU A 11 12.51 -13.47 2.66
C GLU A 11 13.29 -12.39 1.88
N GLN A 12 13.51 -12.61 0.57
CA GLN A 12 14.11 -11.61 -0.30
C GLN A 12 13.19 -10.39 -0.47
N LEU A 13 11.88 -10.60 -0.64
CA LEU A 13 10.90 -9.53 -0.72
C LEU A 13 10.92 -8.65 0.54
N TYR A 14 10.98 -9.24 1.73
CA TYR A 14 11.07 -8.50 2.99
C TYR A 14 12.35 -7.68 3.07
N ARG A 15 13.49 -8.24 2.64
CA ARG A 15 14.75 -7.49 2.53
C ARG A 15 14.65 -6.32 1.56
N LEU A 16 13.95 -6.49 0.43
CA LEU A 16 13.73 -5.43 -0.54
C LEU A 16 12.86 -4.31 0.06
N TYR A 17 11.74 -4.65 0.70
CA TYR A 17 10.92 -3.66 1.37
C TYR A 17 11.71 -2.90 2.44
N HIS A 18 12.46 -3.58 3.30
CA HIS A 18 13.27 -2.91 4.34
C HIS A 18 14.37 -1.98 3.81
N ARG A 19 14.88 -2.24 2.60
CA ARG A 19 15.95 -1.43 1.98
C ARG A 19 15.43 -0.36 1.03
N THR A 20 14.12 -0.34 0.75
CA THR A 20 13.50 0.59 -0.17
C THR A 20 13.28 1.94 0.51
N THR A 21 13.59 3.03 -0.19
CA THR A 21 13.35 4.40 0.32
C THR A 21 11.94 4.88 -0.01
N ILE A 22 11.44 4.55 -1.20
CA ILE A 22 10.14 5.00 -1.74
C ILE A 22 9.53 3.82 -2.52
N PHE A 23 8.28 3.49 -2.23
CA PHE A 23 7.52 2.52 -3.02
C PHE A 23 6.69 3.26 -4.08
N VAL A 24 6.90 2.94 -5.36
CA VAL A 24 6.25 3.62 -6.49
C VAL A 24 5.33 2.64 -7.21
N PHE A 25 4.05 2.98 -7.29
CA PHE A 25 3.00 2.12 -7.84
C PHE A 25 2.09 2.89 -8.83
N PRO A 26 2.60 3.24 -10.03
CA PRO A 26 1.91 4.04 -11.02
C PRO A 26 1.07 3.14 -11.94
N THR A 27 0.26 2.24 -11.36
CA THR A 27 -0.58 1.31 -12.13
C THR A 27 -1.72 2.02 -12.87
N LEU A 28 -2.08 1.51 -14.04
CA LEU A 28 -3.24 1.98 -14.81
C LEU A 28 -4.54 1.26 -14.42
N TYR A 29 -4.42 0.07 -13.83
CA TYR A 29 -5.54 -0.78 -13.44
C TYR A 29 -5.18 -1.58 -12.19
N GLU A 30 -6.12 -1.72 -11.28
CA GLU A 30 -5.92 -2.48 -10.05
C GLU A 30 -7.24 -3.12 -9.61
N SER A 31 -7.14 -4.24 -8.89
CA SER A 31 -8.31 -4.93 -8.34
C SER A 31 -8.49 -4.65 -6.85
N GLN A 32 -7.47 -4.94 -6.04
CA GLN A 32 -7.54 -4.88 -4.58
C GLN A 32 -6.44 -4.01 -3.97
N GLY A 33 -5.31 -3.82 -4.65
CA GLY A 33 -4.23 -2.97 -4.14
C GLY A 33 -3.53 -3.53 -2.88
N VAL A 34 -3.54 -4.85 -2.67
CA VAL A 34 -2.90 -5.51 -1.51
C VAL A 34 -1.42 -5.13 -1.38
N VAL A 35 -0.73 -4.97 -2.51
CA VAL A 35 0.68 -4.55 -2.56
C VAL A 35 0.91 -3.19 -1.86
N LEU A 36 -0.08 -2.29 -1.88
CA LEU A 36 0.00 -1.02 -1.14
C LEU A 36 -0.08 -1.25 0.36
N VAL A 37 -0.98 -2.14 0.81
CA VAL A 37 -1.11 -2.51 2.22
C VAL A 37 0.19 -3.13 2.72
N GLU A 38 0.83 -4.01 1.94
CA GLU A 38 2.13 -4.58 2.27
C GLU A 38 3.20 -3.48 2.39
N ALA A 39 3.37 -2.65 1.38
CA ALA A 39 4.37 -1.56 1.40
C ALA A 39 4.17 -0.60 2.59
N MET A 40 2.92 -0.21 2.86
CA MET A 40 2.57 0.65 3.99
C MET A 40 2.80 -0.03 5.35
N ALA A 41 2.56 -1.34 5.47
CA ALA A 41 2.82 -2.11 6.69
C ALA A 41 4.33 -2.21 7.00
N PHE A 42 5.17 -2.32 5.96
CA PHE A 42 6.63 -2.16 6.08
C PHE A 42 7.06 -0.71 6.37
N GLY A 43 6.11 0.23 6.34
CA GLY A 43 6.35 1.64 6.63
C GLY A 43 7.09 2.38 5.55
N LEU A 44 6.89 1.96 4.29
CA LEU A 44 7.40 2.68 3.14
C LEU A 44 6.51 3.88 2.82
N PRO A 45 7.09 5.03 2.45
CA PRO A 45 6.33 6.10 1.83
C PRO A 45 5.89 5.65 0.43
N VAL A 46 4.61 5.81 0.15
CA VAL A 46 3.96 5.31 -1.07
C VAL A 46 3.65 6.47 -2.02
N LEU A 47 4.06 6.31 -3.28
CA LEU A 47 3.60 7.07 -4.44
C LEU A 47 2.70 6.16 -5.28
N ALA A 48 1.44 6.54 -5.48
CA ALA A 48 0.46 5.66 -6.13
C ALA A 48 -0.48 6.40 -7.09
N SER A 49 -1.04 5.67 -8.05
CA SER A 49 -2.01 6.20 -9.01
C SER A 49 -3.29 6.70 -8.37
N LYS A 50 -3.77 7.85 -8.82
CA LYS A 50 -5.06 8.43 -8.41
C LYS A 50 -6.23 7.78 -9.17
N ILE A 51 -6.45 6.48 -8.94
CA ILE A 51 -7.56 5.71 -9.53
C ILE A 51 -8.43 5.06 -8.44
N GLY A 52 -9.69 4.78 -8.75
CA GLY A 52 -10.71 4.31 -7.79
C GLY A 52 -10.22 3.23 -6.81
N PRO A 53 -9.76 2.06 -7.27
CA PRO A 53 -9.32 0.98 -6.39
C PRO A 53 -8.17 1.37 -5.45
N ILE A 54 -7.29 2.26 -5.90
CA ILE A 54 -6.17 2.75 -5.09
C ILE A 54 -6.68 3.73 -4.02
N LEU A 55 -7.60 4.62 -4.41
CA LEU A 55 -8.26 5.54 -3.48
C LEU A 55 -9.03 4.77 -2.41
N ASP A 56 -9.69 3.66 -2.76
CA ASP A 56 -10.38 2.82 -1.80
C ASP A 56 -9.43 2.23 -0.75
N VAL A 57 -8.15 2.03 -1.07
CA VAL A 57 -7.12 1.60 -0.11
C VAL A 57 -6.63 2.78 0.71
N VAL A 58 -6.18 3.86 0.06
CA VAL A 58 -5.38 4.93 0.70
C VAL A 58 -6.17 6.15 1.17
N SER A 59 -7.38 6.39 0.64
CA SER A 59 -8.09 7.67 0.74
C SER A 59 -9.12 7.79 1.87
N LEU A 60 -9.21 6.82 2.79
CA LEU A 60 -10.04 7.00 4.00
C LEU A 60 -9.32 7.77 5.13
N GLU A 61 -8.00 7.89 5.07
CA GLU A 61 -7.23 8.84 5.89
C GLU A 61 -6.35 9.68 4.94
N GLU A 62 -6.65 10.97 4.79
CA GLU A 62 -5.91 11.85 3.90
C GLU A 62 -4.40 11.84 4.19
N GLY A 63 -3.61 11.67 3.12
CA GLY A 63 -2.15 11.77 3.17
C GLY A 63 -1.43 10.49 3.59
N SER A 64 -2.03 9.30 3.49
CA SER A 64 -1.30 8.03 3.66
C SER A 64 -0.43 7.65 2.45
N ALA A 65 -0.67 8.27 1.29
CA ALA A 65 0.12 8.14 0.07
C ALA A 65 0.17 9.48 -0.68
N LEU A 66 1.20 9.67 -1.49
CA LEU A 66 1.23 10.72 -2.52
C LEU A 66 0.54 10.18 -3.78
N LEU A 67 -0.49 10.88 -4.25
CA LEU A 67 -1.31 10.46 -5.39
C LEU A 67 -0.89 11.21 -6.66
N ILE A 68 -0.80 10.49 -7.79
CA ILE A 68 -0.44 11.05 -9.10
C ILE A 68 -1.41 10.65 -10.22
N ASP A 69 -1.45 11.41 -11.30
CA ASP A 69 -2.01 10.92 -12.56
C ASP A 69 -1.05 9.91 -13.22
N PRO A 70 -1.44 8.63 -13.35
CA PRO A 70 -0.55 7.61 -13.92
C PRO A 70 -0.28 7.78 -15.43
N TYR A 71 -1.03 8.64 -16.13
CA TYR A 71 -0.77 8.98 -17.52
C TYR A 71 0.25 10.11 -17.67
N ASN A 72 0.59 10.80 -16.58
CA ASN A 72 1.48 11.95 -16.56
C ASN A 72 2.88 11.55 -16.06
N THR A 73 3.74 11.16 -17.00
CA THR A 73 5.12 10.74 -16.69
C THR A 73 5.96 11.83 -16.03
N GLU A 74 5.71 13.10 -16.36
CA GLU A 74 6.40 14.24 -15.75
C GLU A 74 6.00 14.39 -14.27
N GLU A 75 4.71 14.28 -13.97
CA GLU A 75 4.21 14.31 -12.59
C GLU A 75 4.75 13.14 -11.76
N ILE A 76 4.84 11.93 -12.33
CA ILE A 76 5.46 10.77 -11.67
C ILE A 76 6.93 11.09 -11.33
N ALA A 77 7.70 11.59 -12.29
CA ALA A 77 9.11 11.92 -12.08
C ALA A 77 9.29 13.01 -11.00
N GLN A 78 8.50 14.09 -11.09
CA GLN A 78 8.53 15.18 -10.11
C GLN A 78 8.14 14.70 -8.71
N ALA A 79 7.14 13.82 -8.60
CA ALA A 79 6.73 13.24 -7.33
C ALA A 79 7.82 12.35 -6.71
N ILE A 80 8.52 11.53 -7.51
CA ILE A 80 9.66 10.73 -7.04
C ILE A 80 10.78 11.66 -6.55
N ILE A 81 11.13 12.69 -7.31
CA ILE A 81 12.17 13.67 -6.95
C ILE A 81 11.78 14.40 -5.66
N LYS A 82 10.53 14.82 -5.52
CA LYS A 82 10.01 15.46 -4.31
C LYS A 82 10.19 14.55 -3.11
N LEU A 83 9.71 13.30 -3.20
CA LEU A 83 9.84 12.34 -2.12
C LEU A 83 11.30 12.00 -1.81
N PHE A 84 12.20 12.04 -2.79
CA PHE A 84 13.62 11.79 -2.56
C PHE A 84 14.30 12.89 -1.73
N HIS A 85 13.92 14.16 -1.93
CA HIS A 85 14.51 15.29 -1.23
C HIS A 85 13.79 15.67 0.07
N ASP A 86 12.49 15.35 0.20
CA ASP A 86 11.67 15.72 1.34
C ASP A 86 11.56 14.57 2.36
N GLU A 87 12.51 14.50 3.28
CA GLU A 87 12.52 13.50 4.34
C GLU A 87 11.33 13.63 5.30
N ALA A 88 10.87 14.86 5.57
CA ALA A 88 9.73 15.11 6.44
C ALA A 88 8.46 14.52 5.84
N LEU A 89 8.23 14.74 4.54
CA LEU A 89 7.12 14.14 3.81
C LEU A 89 7.21 12.61 3.78
N ARG A 90 8.39 12.02 3.55
CA ARG A 90 8.55 10.56 3.61
C ARG A 90 8.17 10.02 4.98
N SER A 91 8.64 10.66 6.05
CA SER A 91 8.34 10.27 7.43
C SER A 91 6.83 10.34 7.72
N GLU A 92 6.18 11.43 7.29
CA GLU A 92 4.74 11.62 7.43
C GLU A 92 3.95 10.51 6.73
N LEU A 93 4.23 10.26 5.44
CA LEU A 93 3.56 9.21 4.67
C LEU A 93 3.77 7.83 5.30
N SER A 94 4.98 7.54 5.78
CA SER A 94 5.31 6.26 6.42
C SER A 94 4.52 6.04 7.72
N VAL A 95 4.38 7.08 8.54
CA VAL A 95 3.59 7.02 9.79
C VAL A 95 2.11 6.84 9.47
N LYS A 96 1.58 7.63 8.54
CA LYS A 96 0.16 7.54 8.14
C LYS A 96 -0.18 6.20 7.49
N GLY A 97 0.69 5.68 6.61
CA GLY A 97 0.53 4.38 5.98
C GLY A 97 0.51 3.22 6.99
N ARG A 98 1.46 3.19 7.95
CA ARG A 98 1.44 2.19 9.03
C ARG A 98 0.20 2.27 9.89
N LYS A 99 -0.23 3.50 10.23
CA LYS A 99 -1.45 3.71 11.01
C LYS A 99 -2.67 3.15 10.27
N LEU A 100 -2.85 3.51 9.00
CA LEU A 100 -3.94 3.05 8.15
C LEU A 100 -4.00 1.52 8.05
N THR A 101 -2.85 0.87 7.82
CA THR A 101 -2.80 -0.59 7.68
C THR A 101 -3.17 -1.29 8.98
N SER A 102 -2.63 -0.83 10.11
CA SER A 102 -2.96 -1.39 11.43
C SER A 102 -4.41 -1.19 11.85
N SER A 103 -5.06 -0.11 11.43
CA SER A 103 -6.44 0.22 11.83
C SER A 103 -7.50 -0.45 10.96
N ARG A 104 -7.26 -0.52 9.64
CA ARG A 104 -8.28 -0.95 8.66
C ARG A 104 -8.07 -2.37 8.14
N PHE A 105 -6.82 -2.83 8.07
CA PHE A 105 -6.48 -4.15 7.54
C PHE A 105 -5.82 -5.09 8.57
N PRO A 106 -6.24 -5.12 9.86
CA PRO A 106 -5.70 -6.11 10.78
C PRO A 106 -6.22 -7.49 10.40
N TRP A 107 -5.28 -8.39 10.05
CA TRP A 107 -5.61 -9.76 9.66
C TRP A 107 -6.42 -10.52 10.71
N SER A 108 -6.17 -10.23 11.99
CA SER A 108 -6.93 -10.78 13.11
C SER A 108 -8.43 -10.43 13.05
N ARG A 109 -8.78 -9.19 12.67
CA ARG A 109 -10.18 -8.77 12.51
C ARG A 109 -10.81 -9.46 11.31
N ILE A 110 -10.13 -9.46 10.17
CA ILE A 110 -10.63 -10.11 8.94
C ILE A 110 -10.92 -11.59 9.21
N ALA A 111 -10.02 -12.30 9.89
CA ALA A 111 -10.21 -13.70 10.25
C ALA A 111 -11.38 -13.91 11.23
N GLN A 112 -11.54 -13.01 12.22
CA GLN A 112 -12.65 -13.07 13.17
C GLN A 112 -14.01 -12.86 12.50
N ASP A 113 -14.12 -11.85 11.61
CA ASP A 113 -15.34 -11.55 10.88
C ASP A 113 -15.73 -12.71 9.94
N MET A 114 -14.76 -13.31 9.25
CA MET A 114 -14.98 -14.51 8.44
C MET A 114 -15.46 -15.71 9.27
N LEU A 115 -14.84 -15.96 10.43
CA LEU A 115 -15.24 -17.05 11.33
C LEU A 115 -16.65 -16.84 11.88
N ALA A 116 -17.02 -15.61 12.23
CA ALA A 116 -18.37 -15.28 12.69
C ALA A 116 -19.42 -15.58 11.62
N MET A 117 -19.19 -15.13 10.38
CA MET A 117 -20.07 -15.42 9.25
C MET A 117 -20.21 -16.93 8.96
N TYR A 118 -19.10 -17.68 9.01
CA TYR A 118 -19.18 -19.14 8.90
C TYR A 118 -19.95 -19.77 10.07
N GLY A 119 -19.79 -19.25 11.28
CA GLY A 119 -20.55 -19.66 12.46
C GLY A 119 -22.07 -19.48 12.27
N GLU A 120 -22.50 -18.34 11.75
CA GLU A 120 -23.91 -18.06 11.45
C GLU A 120 -24.48 -19.04 10.42
N LEU A 121 -23.74 -19.33 9.34
CA LEU A 121 -24.18 -20.27 8.30
C LEU A 121 -24.23 -21.72 8.79
N VAL A 122 -23.34 -22.12 9.70
CA VAL A 122 -23.32 -23.46 10.28
C VAL A 122 -24.42 -23.63 11.34
N GLN A 123 -24.75 -22.57 12.09
CA GLN A 123 -25.83 -22.59 13.09
C GLN A 123 -27.22 -22.37 12.48
N GLY A 124 -27.31 -21.78 11.29
CA GLY A 124 -28.53 -21.61 10.51
C GLY A 124 -28.80 -22.76 9.54
N GLN A 125 -29.24 -23.90 10.05
CA GLN A 125 -30.11 -24.82 9.29
C GLN A 125 -31.53 -24.76 9.88
N GLY A 126 -32.42 -24.08 9.16
CA GLY A 126 -33.85 -23.92 9.43
C GLY A 126 -34.47 -22.97 8.42
#